data_AF-A0A9D9SNK5-F1
#
_entry.id   AF-A0A9D9SNK5-F1
#
_cell.length_a   1.000
_cell.length_b   1.000
_cell.length_c   1.000
_cell.angle_alpha   90.00
_cell.angle_beta   90.00
_cell.angle_gamma   90.00
#
_symmetry.space_group_name_H-M   'P 1'
#
loop_
_entity.id
_entity.type
_entity.pdbx_description
1 polymer ?
#
loop_
_entity_poly.entity_id
_entity_poly.type
_entity_poly.pdbx_seq_one_letter_code
_entity_poly.pdbx_strand_id
1 'polypeptide(L)'
;MKAVWLSLAVVLTGVGAVADACAQTILQIRVLPAKPKAGESATLAGRFGPGAAAPNCNVRVDFGDETPTQDVLIKDATELPLMLAHVYAQGGDYVVSVQPVTKGKVPACSGGNHSTLIEVQAP
;
A
#
# COMPACT_ATOMS: atom_id res chain seq x y z
N MET A 1 -57.69 -36.02 -15.00
CA MET A 1 -56.81 -37.14 -14.61
C MET A 1 -55.38 -36.76 -14.94
N LYS A 2 -54.53 -36.76 -13.90
CA LYS A 2 -53.06 -36.79 -13.88
C LYS A 2 -52.27 -35.61 -14.47
N ALA A 3 -51.89 -34.73 -13.55
CA ALA A 3 -50.70 -33.89 -13.65
C ALA A 3 -49.42 -34.74 -13.64
N VAL A 4 -48.41 -34.33 -14.40
CA VAL A 4 -47.01 -34.73 -14.15
C VAL A 4 -46.17 -33.47 -14.25
N TRP A 5 -45.77 -32.98 -13.08
CA TRP A 5 -44.81 -31.91 -12.89
C TRP A 5 -43.42 -32.53 -12.97
N LEU A 6 -42.58 -32.06 -13.89
CA LEU A 6 -41.17 -32.43 -13.94
C LEU A 6 -40.38 -31.44 -13.07
N SER A 7 -39.92 -31.95 -11.92
CA SER A 7 -39.14 -31.20 -10.94
C SER A 7 -37.76 -30.83 -11.49
N LEU A 8 -37.44 -29.56 -11.28
CA LEU A 8 -36.17 -28.89 -11.50
C LEU A 8 -35.10 -29.44 -10.54
N ALA A 9 -33.91 -29.76 -11.05
CA ALA A 9 -32.70 -29.91 -10.24
C ALA A 9 -31.53 -29.27 -10.99
N VAL A 10 -31.41 -27.95 -10.89
CA VAL A 10 -30.19 -27.23 -11.26
C VAL A 10 -29.24 -27.35 -10.08
N VAL A 11 -28.18 -28.14 -10.24
CA VAL A 11 -27.03 -28.15 -9.33
C VAL A 11 -26.27 -26.85 -9.57
N LEU A 12 -26.54 -25.84 -8.74
CA LEU A 12 -25.62 -24.70 -8.59
C LEU A 12 -24.48 -25.14 -7.68
N THR A 13 -23.40 -25.66 -8.27
CA THR A 13 -22.08 -25.55 -7.64
C THR A 13 -21.75 -24.07 -7.59
N GLY A 14 -22.03 -23.44 -6.45
CA GLY A 14 -21.58 -22.09 -6.16
C GLY A 14 -20.07 -22.07 -6.30
N VAL A 15 -19.58 -21.44 -7.37
CA VAL A 15 -18.23 -20.90 -7.40
C VAL A 15 -18.18 -19.91 -6.25
N GLY A 16 -17.54 -20.30 -5.15
CA GLY A 16 -17.20 -19.37 -4.10
C GLY A 16 -16.45 -18.24 -4.77
N ALA A 17 -17.00 -17.02 -4.71
CA ALA A 17 -16.23 -15.84 -4.97
C ALA A 17 -15.09 -15.88 -3.96
N VAL A 18 -13.91 -16.34 -4.40
CA VAL A 18 -12.69 -15.92 -3.74
C VAL A 18 -12.75 -14.41 -3.85
N ALA A 19 -12.94 -13.73 -2.73
CA ALA A 19 -12.66 -12.32 -2.70
C ALA A 19 -11.19 -12.25 -3.14
N ASP A 20 -10.97 -11.87 -4.40
CA ASP A 20 -9.65 -11.51 -4.86
C ASP A 20 -9.11 -10.60 -3.77
N ALA A 21 -7.98 -10.97 -3.17
CA ALA A 21 -7.28 -10.09 -2.27
C ALA A 21 -6.93 -8.87 -3.10
N CYS A 22 -7.85 -7.91 -3.15
CA CYS A 22 -7.78 -6.79 -4.05
C CYS A 22 -6.66 -5.91 -3.49
N ALA A 23 -5.47 -6.11 -4.05
CA ALA A 23 -4.31 -5.31 -3.72
C ALA A 23 -4.69 -3.83 -3.89
N GLN A 24 -4.49 -3.03 -2.85
CA GLN A 24 -4.75 -1.60 -2.95
C GLN A 24 -3.80 -0.98 -3.97
N THR A 25 -4.30 0.00 -4.71
CA THR A 25 -3.50 0.69 -5.72
C THR A 25 -2.92 1.96 -5.10
N ILE A 26 -1.60 2.04 -5.02
CA ILE A 26 -0.92 3.29 -4.67
C ILE A 26 -1.11 4.26 -5.84
N LEU A 27 -1.50 5.49 -5.53
CA LEU A 27 -1.66 6.54 -6.53
C LEU A 27 -0.54 7.58 -6.45
N GLN A 28 -0.12 7.91 -5.24
CA GLN A 28 0.84 8.98 -5.02
C GLN A 28 1.54 8.83 -3.67
N ILE A 29 2.78 9.31 -3.61
CA ILE A 29 3.50 9.54 -2.35
C ILE A 29 3.94 10.99 -2.24
N ARG A 30 4.10 11.47 -1.00
CA ARG A 30 4.74 12.75 -0.68
C ARG A 30 5.37 12.68 0.69
N VAL A 31 6.33 13.56 0.98
CA VAL A 31 6.92 13.70 2.31
C VAL A 31 6.50 15.05 2.91
N LEU A 32 6.19 15.06 4.20
CA LEU A 32 5.75 16.24 4.96
C LEU A 32 6.58 16.42 6.25
N PRO A 33 7.05 17.63 6.59
CA PRO A 33 7.00 18.84 5.76
C PRO A 33 7.84 18.67 4.49
N ALA A 34 7.63 19.53 3.49
CA ALA A 34 8.36 19.44 2.21
C ALA A 34 9.85 19.80 2.32
N LYS A 35 10.26 20.40 3.45
CA LYS A 35 11.65 20.78 3.75
C LYS A 35 11.93 20.62 5.25
N PRO A 36 11.99 19.38 5.79
CA PRO A 36 12.32 19.15 7.20
C PRO A 36 13.77 19.53 7.45
N LYS A 37 14.13 19.86 8.70
CA LYS A 37 15.55 19.94 9.09
C LYS A 37 16.08 18.57 9.49
N ALA A 38 17.39 18.37 9.34
CA ALA A 38 18.07 17.22 9.91
C ALA A 38 17.77 17.12 11.42
N GLY A 39 17.45 15.92 11.89
CA GLY A 39 17.01 15.65 13.26
C GLY A 39 15.51 15.91 13.53
N GLU A 40 14.76 16.49 12.59
CA GLU A 40 13.30 16.60 12.67
C GLU A 40 12.60 15.38 12.03
N SER A 41 11.37 15.14 12.46
CA SER A 41 10.53 14.07 11.90
C SER A 41 9.92 14.50 10.56
N ALA A 42 10.18 13.70 9.53
CA ALA A 42 9.53 13.74 8.24
C ALA A 42 8.54 12.58 8.11
N THR A 43 7.35 12.83 7.57
CA THR A 43 6.31 11.83 7.38
C THR A 43 6.12 11.53 5.90
N LEU A 44 6.40 10.30 5.48
CA LEU A 44 5.97 9.76 4.21
C LEU A 44 4.46 9.50 4.24
N ALA A 45 3.73 10.16 3.35
CA ALA A 45 2.30 10.01 3.19
C ALA A 45 1.96 9.38 1.82
N GLY A 46 1.40 8.17 1.85
CA GLY A 46 0.95 7.44 0.65
C GLY A 46 -0.57 7.55 0.46
N ARG A 47 -1.02 8.04 -0.70
CA ARG A 47 -2.43 8.02 -1.11
C ARG A 47 -2.72 6.79 -1.95
N PHE A 48 -3.83 6.14 -1.65
CA PHE A 48 -4.33 4.97 -2.35
C PHE A 48 -5.65 5.30 -3.05
N GLY A 49 -5.91 4.62 -4.15
CA GLY A 49 -7.15 4.75 -4.89
C GLY A 49 -8.32 4.09 -4.15
N PRO A 50 -9.56 4.32 -4.62
CA PRO A 50 -10.68 3.51 -4.19
C PRO A 50 -10.37 2.06 -4.57
N GLY A 51 -10.14 1.23 -3.57
CA GLY A 51 -9.83 -0.19 -3.74
C GLY A 51 -10.33 -0.95 -2.53
N ALA A 52 -10.45 -2.27 -2.69
CA ALA A 52 -10.90 -3.30 -1.74
C ALA A 52 -11.50 -2.82 -0.41
N ALA A 53 -12.71 -3.28 -0.09
CA ALA A 53 -13.29 -3.12 1.25
C ALA A 53 -12.37 -3.67 2.38
N ALA A 54 -11.43 -4.55 2.04
CA ALA A 54 -10.36 -5.02 2.90
C ALA A 54 -9.01 -4.97 2.16
N PRO A 55 -8.24 -3.87 2.28
CA PRO A 55 -6.84 -3.84 1.85
C PRO A 55 -6.06 -5.04 2.36
N ASN A 56 -5.25 -5.68 1.52
CA ASN A 56 -4.29 -6.68 1.97
C ASN A 56 -3.11 -6.72 1.00
N CYS A 57 -2.19 -5.78 1.14
CA CYS A 57 -1.02 -5.72 0.27
C CYS A 57 0.21 -5.16 0.99
N ASN A 58 1.38 -5.41 0.41
CA ASN A 58 2.66 -4.98 0.99
C ASN A 58 3.44 -4.06 0.05
N VAL A 59 4.15 -3.12 0.65
CA VAL A 59 5.12 -2.23 0.00
C VAL A 59 6.45 -2.27 0.74
N ARG A 60 7.53 -1.92 0.04
CA ARG A 60 8.84 -1.63 0.60
C ARG A 60 9.12 -0.14 0.46
N VAL A 61 9.49 0.49 1.57
CA VAL A 61 9.88 1.88 1.64
C VAL A 61 11.39 1.97 1.78
N ASP A 62 12.00 2.86 1.00
CA ASP A 62 13.40 3.27 1.12
C ASP A 62 13.42 4.80 1.22
N PHE A 63 14.06 5.34 2.25
CA PHE A 63 14.18 6.80 2.45
C PHE A 63 15.37 7.41 1.70
N GLY A 64 16.28 6.58 1.17
CA GLY A 64 17.41 7.02 0.36
C GLY A 64 18.59 7.58 1.16
N ASP A 65 18.57 7.50 2.48
CA ASP A 65 19.61 8.01 3.40
C ASP A 65 20.47 6.89 4.00
N GLU A 66 20.62 5.78 3.28
CA GLU A 66 21.34 4.56 3.67
C GLU A 66 20.75 3.82 4.88
N THR A 67 19.62 4.28 5.42
CA THR A 67 18.88 3.52 6.43
C THR A 67 18.27 2.25 5.83
N PRO A 68 18.10 1.17 6.62
CA PRO A 68 17.51 -0.06 6.11
C PRO A 68 16.09 0.15 5.56
N THR A 69 15.80 -0.44 4.41
CA THR A 69 14.45 -0.42 3.81
C THR A 69 13.42 -1.07 4.74
N GLN A 70 12.18 -0.57 4.70
CA GLN A 70 11.09 -1.01 5.57
C GLN A 70 9.96 -1.65 4.76
N ASP A 71 9.61 -2.91 5.06
CA ASP A 71 8.42 -3.54 4.51
C ASP A 71 7.18 -3.17 5.32
N VAL A 72 6.22 -2.50 4.68
CA VAL A 72 4.95 -2.08 5.28
C VAL A 72 3.80 -2.91 4.72
N LEU A 73 3.11 -3.59 5.61
CA LEU A 73 1.90 -4.36 5.33
C LEU A 73 0.68 -3.48 5.58
N ILE A 74 -0.20 -3.37 4.58
CA ILE A 74 -1.48 -2.66 4.66
C ILE A 74 -2.59 -3.71 4.76
N LYS A 75 -3.16 -3.87 5.96
CA LYS A 75 -4.07 -4.94 6.37
C LYS A 75 -5.55 -4.57 6.32
N ASP A 76 -5.85 -3.29 6.42
CA ASP A 76 -7.22 -2.78 6.36
C ASP A 76 -7.25 -1.28 6.02
N ALA A 77 -8.47 -0.73 5.88
CA ALA A 77 -8.69 0.63 5.42
C ALA A 77 -8.30 1.70 6.46
N THR A 78 -8.10 1.35 7.74
CA THR A 78 -7.69 2.30 8.78
C THR A 78 -6.21 2.68 8.69
N GLU A 79 -5.41 1.85 8.02
CA GLU A 79 -4.00 2.12 7.70
C GLU A 79 -3.84 3.02 6.45
N LEU A 80 -4.97 3.54 5.91
CA LEU A 80 -5.01 4.45 4.78
C LEU A 80 -5.43 5.87 5.23
N PRO A 81 -4.71 6.92 4.81
CA PRO A 81 -3.49 6.89 4.00
C PRO A 81 -2.32 6.30 4.78
N LEU A 82 -1.34 5.74 4.07
CA LEU A 82 -0.08 5.32 4.68
C LEU A 82 0.59 6.54 5.32
N MET A 83 0.99 6.44 6.59
CA MET A 83 1.76 7.46 7.29
C MET A 83 2.95 6.79 7.99
N LEU A 84 4.16 7.08 7.52
CA LEU A 84 5.40 6.53 8.07
C LEU A 84 6.35 7.66 8.44
N ALA A 85 6.70 7.74 9.73
CA ALA A 85 7.66 8.72 10.24
C ALA A 85 9.10 8.26 10.02
N HIS A 86 9.98 9.21 9.72
CA HIS A 86 11.41 9.02 9.51
C HIS A 86 12.18 10.26 9.96
N VAL A 87 13.41 10.07 10.44
CA VAL A 87 14.29 11.18 10.83
C VAL A 87 15.59 11.06 10.05
N TYR A 88 15.89 12.09 9.26
CA TYR A 88 17.15 12.18 8.53
C TYR A 88 18.25 12.70 9.46
N ALA A 89 19.38 12.00 9.50
CA ALA A 89 20.50 12.39 10.36
C ALA A 89 21.28 13.60 9.82
N GLN A 90 21.26 13.83 8.50
CA GLN A 90 22.00 14.88 7.83
C GLN A 90 21.10 15.65 6.85
N GLY A 91 21.51 16.88 6.52
CA GLY A 91 20.89 17.66 5.45
C GLY A 91 21.39 17.17 4.09
N GLY A 92 20.52 17.24 3.08
CA GLY A 92 20.82 16.75 1.74
C GLY A 92 19.56 16.48 0.92
N ASP A 93 19.77 16.12 -0.35
CA ASP A 93 18.70 15.68 -1.25
C ASP A 93 18.59 14.16 -1.21
N TYR A 94 17.42 13.65 -0.86
CA TYR A 94 17.14 12.22 -0.78
C TYR A 94 16.02 11.82 -1.73
N VAL A 95 16.09 10.60 -2.27
CA VAL A 95 15.03 10.02 -3.08
C VAL A 95 14.31 8.98 -2.25
N VAL A 96 13.10 9.31 -1.81
CA VAL A 96 12.23 8.37 -1.13
C VAL A 96 11.52 7.52 -2.16
N SER A 97 11.60 6.19 -2.03
CA SER A 97 10.92 5.24 -2.92
C SER A 97 9.95 4.34 -2.16
N VAL A 98 8.83 4.04 -2.81
CA VAL A 98 7.84 3.07 -2.35
C VAL A 98 7.61 2.07 -3.48
N GLN A 99 7.93 0.82 -3.22
CA GLN A 99 7.92 -0.25 -4.20
C GLN A 99 6.92 -1.32 -3.77
N PRO A 100 5.92 -1.67 -4.58
CA PRO A 100 5.07 -2.79 -4.26
C PRO A 100 5.87 -4.10 -4.30
N VAL A 101 5.88 -4.84 -3.20
CA VAL A 101 6.61 -6.12 -3.11
C VAL A 101 5.80 -7.16 -2.37
N THR A 102 5.85 -8.40 -2.85
CA THR A 102 5.22 -9.55 -2.20
C THR A 102 5.96 -9.91 -0.91
N LYS A 103 5.23 -10.22 0.16
CA LYS A 103 5.79 -10.66 1.45
C LYS A 103 5.11 -11.94 1.92
N GLY A 104 5.77 -13.08 1.72
CA GLY A 104 5.19 -14.39 1.99
C GLY A 104 3.93 -14.61 1.16
N LYS A 105 2.78 -14.77 1.83
CA LYS A 105 1.46 -14.93 1.18
C LYS A 105 0.74 -13.59 0.92
N VAL A 106 1.28 -12.46 1.38
CA VAL A 106 0.70 -11.14 1.13
C VAL A 106 1.15 -10.65 -0.26
N PRO A 107 0.21 -10.30 -1.15
CA PRO A 107 0.56 -9.79 -2.47
C PRO A 107 1.19 -8.38 -2.39
N ALA A 108 1.93 -8.00 -3.43
CA ALA A 108 2.34 -6.62 -3.62
C ALA A 108 1.12 -5.71 -3.81
N CYS A 109 1.23 -4.44 -3.41
CA CYS A 109 0.24 -3.44 -3.82
C CYS A 109 0.25 -3.22 -5.34
N SER A 110 -0.81 -2.64 -5.89
CA SER A 110 -0.89 -2.24 -7.29
C SER A 110 -0.38 -0.80 -7.46
N GLY A 111 -0.17 -0.36 -8.71
CA GLY A 111 0.21 1.03 -9.03
C GLY A 111 1.68 1.25 -9.40
N GLY A 112 2.52 0.21 -9.27
CA GLY A 112 3.93 0.29 -9.61
C GLY A 112 4.76 1.07 -8.59
N ASN A 113 6.02 1.35 -8.94
CA ASN A 113 6.93 2.06 -8.04
C ASN A 113 6.62 3.56 -8.04
N HIS A 114 6.68 4.17 -6.85
CA HIS A 114 6.58 5.61 -6.67
C HIS A 114 7.87 6.15 -6.05
N SER A 115 8.31 7.33 -6.50
CA SER A 115 9.45 8.03 -5.93
C SER A 115 9.16 9.52 -5.81
N THR A 116 9.72 10.14 -4.79
CA THR A 116 9.71 11.60 -4.61
C THR A 116 11.05 12.06 -4.07
N LEU A 117 11.52 13.22 -4.54
CA LEU A 117 12.67 13.89 -3.95
C LEU A 117 12.23 14.65 -2.70
N ILE A 118 13.11 14.67 -1.69
CA ILE A 118 12.97 15.50 -0.49
C ILE A 118 14.29 16.22 -0.22
N GLU A 119 14.21 17.52 -0.02
CA GLU A 119 15.33 18.37 0.41
C GLU A 119 15.28 18.48 1.94
N VAL A 120 16.28 17.94 2.62
CA VAL A 120 16.44 18.06 4.07
C VAL A 120 17.41 19.19 4.35
N GLN A 121 16.96 20.17 5.14
CA GLN A 121 17.76 21.32 5.52
C GLN A 121 18.85 20.91 6.51
N ALA A 122 20.00 21.57 6.43
CA ALA A 122 21.02 21.49 7.47
C ALA A 122 20.45 21.98 8.83
N PRO A 123 21.02 21.53 9.96
CA PRO A 123 20.60 21.93 11.30
C PRO A 123 20.53 23.46 11.52
#